data_AF-A0A956KZH5-F1
#
_entry.id   AF-A0A956KZH5-F1
#
_cell.length_a   1.000
_cell.length_b   1.000
_cell.length_c   1.000
_cell.angle_alpha   90.00
_cell.angle_beta   90.00
_cell.angle_gamma   90.00
#
_symmetry.space_group_name_H-M   'P 1'
#
loop_
_entity.id
_entity.type
_entity.pdbx_description
1 polymer ?
#
loop_
_entity_poly.entity_id
_entity_poly.type
_entity_poly.pdbx_seq_one_letter_code
_entity_poly.pdbx_strand_id
1 'polypeptide(L)'
;MPSFDSHAALRPTRALLHPLWLGSLAVLVLNDHVLKGAGALPEALTGKLSDFAGLVVAPALLAALCRVQTRRGWWLAHLAVGVVFSAIQLSTSAAAGWSTLMGAVGFPWLITMDPTDLWALPALGLSAWALRPAMQRPVVGAARRSAELTAAGTGLVCCAATSPAPGEPFVPDINTDVYVHNASDEPVVVRLRELSPSVDLDCYAVAEDPSRLITEPLFGQSESFLLDPDQNFGLVRNDSWFWEEEPELDEPTTRDCTAVLLDVDGMPSAVVFWRNDQIPVHTVPGLGAEESGGRGRIEIHPSGDPDTLGEYVLGDDEILHLVPPATPPEVGACAPQSDAGRLYWSEPVPSGAWEVVAIESGADGCYALDLGISNPVGETVQSNRWYICAPLSHLGLEPGRLVDISPLAQGTGDGGGVLVSTAEETSDSGLPLVQLQAYRGTSFPAFHGLQVAAVPAFNCGYAVAPTCGTITRGTSVTAGGDAFGVVALQPGERQTLAGDGQAEMTVALAHAEERAALDPECAEGPDTLGLDLEVVALYIEPPL
;
A
#
# COMPACT_ATOMS: atom_id res chain seq x y z
N MET A 1 10.63 69.46 -35.23
CA MET A 1 11.16 68.08 -35.40
C MET A 1 12.63 68.22 -35.81
N PRO A 2 13.56 67.60 -35.07
CA PRO A 2 13.66 66.14 -35.05
C PRO A 2 13.70 65.51 -33.65
N SER A 3 13.09 64.34 -33.56
CA SER A 3 13.14 63.38 -32.46
C SER A 3 14.31 62.40 -32.68
N PHE A 4 15.25 62.37 -31.74
CA PHE A 4 16.16 61.24 -31.57
C PHE A 4 16.04 60.77 -30.12
N ASP A 5 15.09 59.86 -29.88
CA ASP A 5 15.11 59.01 -28.69
C ASP A 5 16.33 58.09 -28.81
N SER A 6 17.46 58.55 -28.30
CA SER A 6 18.62 57.71 -28.08
C SER A 6 18.29 56.79 -26.90
N HIS A 7 17.68 55.65 -27.18
CA HIS A 7 17.55 54.58 -26.19
C HIS A 7 18.95 54.22 -25.69
N ALA A 8 19.31 54.70 -24.50
CA ALA A 8 20.59 54.41 -23.88
C ALA A 8 20.79 52.88 -23.81
N ALA A 9 21.77 52.38 -24.56
CA ALA A 9 22.11 50.96 -24.61
C ALA A 9 22.52 50.48 -23.22
N LEU A 10 21.96 49.34 -22.78
CA LEU A 10 22.33 48.71 -21.52
C LEU A 10 23.72 48.08 -21.63
N ARG A 11 24.47 48.08 -20.52
CA ARG A 11 25.73 47.35 -20.38
C ARG A 11 25.68 46.45 -19.14
N PRO A 12 25.24 45.18 -19.28
CA PRO A 12 25.03 44.26 -18.16
C PRO A 12 26.29 43.93 -17.37
N THR A 13 27.46 43.94 -18.00
CA THR A 13 28.75 43.73 -17.33
C THR A 13 28.97 44.67 -16.13
N ARG A 14 28.38 45.87 -16.15
CA ARG A 14 28.45 46.82 -15.04
C ARG A 14 27.63 46.42 -13.82
N ALA A 15 26.57 45.64 -14.01
CA ALA A 15 25.76 45.12 -12.92
C ALA A 15 26.57 44.16 -12.04
N LEU A 16 27.59 43.49 -12.62
CA LEU A 16 28.47 42.56 -11.90
C LEU A 16 29.40 43.25 -10.89
N LEU A 17 29.54 44.58 -10.97
CA LEU A 17 30.27 45.38 -9.97
C LEU A 17 29.32 46.06 -8.97
N HIS A 18 28.02 45.77 -9.03
CA HIS A 18 27.06 46.33 -8.09
C HIS A 18 27.19 45.63 -6.73
N PRO A 19 27.15 46.36 -5.59
CA PRO A 19 27.27 45.75 -4.27
C PRO A 19 26.26 44.64 -4.01
N LEU A 20 25.03 44.76 -4.53
CA LEU A 20 24.01 43.70 -4.44
C LEU A 20 24.45 42.41 -5.15
N TRP A 21 25.03 42.51 -6.34
CA TRP A 21 25.47 41.34 -7.10
C TRP A 21 26.69 40.68 -6.45
N LEU A 22 27.68 41.49 -6.03
CA LEU A 22 28.86 41.00 -5.32
C LEU A 22 28.52 40.39 -3.95
N GLY A 23 27.59 41.01 -3.22
CA GLY A 23 27.08 40.48 -1.96
C GLY A 23 26.33 39.17 -2.15
N SER A 24 25.48 39.08 -3.17
CA SER A 24 24.76 37.83 -3.49
C SER A 24 25.72 36.73 -3.92
N LEU A 25 26.72 37.04 -4.73
CA LEU A 25 27.77 36.09 -5.10
C LEU A 25 28.58 35.62 -3.88
N ALA A 26 28.93 36.53 -2.97
CA ALA A 26 29.63 36.17 -1.75
C ALA A 26 28.78 35.29 -0.83
N VAL A 27 27.47 35.57 -0.71
CA VAL A 27 26.52 34.72 0.00
C VAL A 27 26.47 33.34 -0.63
N LEU A 28 26.32 33.24 -1.95
CA LEU A 28 26.30 31.97 -2.68
C LEU A 28 27.55 31.14 -2.38
N VAL A 29 28.73 31.72 -2.53
CA VAL A 29 30.02 31.04 -2.32
C VAL A 29 30.22 30.63 -0.86
N LEU A 30 30.00 31.54 0.08
CA LEU A 30 30.22 31.24 1.50
C LEU A 30 29.18 30.23 2.02
N ASN A 31 27.94 30.34 1.58
CA ASN A 31 26.88 29.42 1.96
C ASN A 31 27.18 28.01 1.45
N ASP A 32 27.48 27.88 0.16
CA ASP A 32 27.61 26.58 -0.49
C ASP A 32 28.94 25.87 -0.18
N HIS A 33 30.01 26.61 0.16
CA HIS A 33 31.31 26.00 0.47
C HIS A 33 31.68 25.95 1.95
N VAL A 34 30.99 26.72 2.81
CA VAL A 34 31.37 26.83 4.23
C VAL A 34 30.23 26.50 5.18
N LEU A 35 28.99 26.85 4.85
CA LEU A 35 27.86 26.70 5.78
C LEU A 35 27.06 25.41 5.56
N LYS A 36 26.88 24.98 4.31
CA LYS A 36 26.28 23.66 4.01
C LYS A 36 27.18 22.55 4.58
N GLY A 37 26.60 21.64 5.36
CA GLY A 37 27.30 20.52 6.01
C GLY A 37 28.08 20.86 7.28
N ALA A 38 28.16 22.13 7.70
CA ALA A 38 28.90 22.53 8.90
C ALA A 38 28.10 22.42 10.22
N GLY A 39 26.82 22.03 10.15
CA GLY A 39 25.93 21.88 11.32
C GLY A 39 25.55 23.19 12.03
N ALA A 40 25.97 24.35 11.51
CA ALA A 40 25.75 25.65 12.16
C ALA A 40 24.35 26.25 11.88
N LEU A 41 23.69 25.83 10.79
CA LEU A 41 22.35 26.28 10.39
C LEU A 41 21.54 25.08 9.83
N PRO A 42 20.19 25.09 9.93
CA PRO A 42 19.35 24.07 9.31
C PRO A 42 19.55 24.03 7.79
N GLU A 43 19.62 22.83 7.22
CA GLU A 43 19.90 22.63 5.80
C GLU A 43 18.86 23.32 4.90
N ALA A 44 17.59 23.23 5.27
CA ALA A 44 16.49 23.94 4.59
C ALA A 44 16.74 25.46 4.48
N LEU A 45 17.29 26.09 5.52
CA LEU A 45 17.57 27.53 5.52
C LEU A 45 18.75 27.88 4.59
N THR A 46 19.78 27.04 4.59
CA THR A 46 20.95 27.22 3.70
C THR A 46 20.61 26.96 2.23
N GLY A 47 19.67 26.05 1.94
CA GLY A 47 19.12 25.84 0.60
C GLY A 47 18.48 27.11 0.03
N LYS A 48 17.46 27.64 0.74
CA LYS A 48 16.74 28.84 0.30
C LYS A 48 17.66 30.04 0.10
N LEU A 49 18.63 30.24 1.01
CA LEU A 49 19.55 31.37 0.93
C LEU A 49 20.37 31.35 -0.37
N SER A 50 20.74 30.16 -0.84
CA SER A 50 21.42 29.96 -2.13
C SER A 50 20.48 30.32 -3.30
N ASP A 51 19.20 29.93 -3.27
CA ASP A 51 18.24 30.27 -4.32
C ASP A 51 17.99 31.77 -4.46
N PHE A 52 17.78 32.45 -3.32
CA PHE A 52 17.63 33.91 -3.30
C PHE A 52 18.87 34.61 -3.87
N ALA A 53 20.07 34.15 -3.51
CA ALA A 53 21.31 34.69 -4.04
C ALA A 53 21.52 34.39 -5.53
N GLY A 54 21.24 33.15 -5.94
CA GLY A 54 21.36 32.65 -7.31
C GLY A 54 20.46 33.41 -8.28
N LEU A 55 19.21 33.68 -7.89
CA LEU A 55 18.26 34.46 -8.69
C LEU A 55 18.60 35.95 -8.81
N VAL A 56 19.48 36.48 -7.94
CA VAL A 56 20.08 37.81 -8.12
C VAL A 56 21.28 37.77 -9.07
N VAL A 57 22.08 36.71 -9.01
CA VAL A 57 23.34 36.58 -9.75
C VAL A 57 23.13 36.15 -11.21
N ALA A 58 22.33 35.10 -11.43
CA ALA A 58 22.24 34.39 -12.70
C ALA A 58 21.70 35.24 -13.87
N PRO A 59 20.62 36.03 -13.75
CA PRO A 59 20.10 36.82 -14.87
C PRO A 59 21.08 37.91 -15.34
N ALA A 60 21.81 38.52 -14.40
CA ALA A 60 22.80 39.55 -14.69
C ALA A 60 24.04 38.96 -15.39
N LEU A 61 24.47 37.78 -14.94
CA LEU A 61 25.56 37.03 -15.56
C LEU A 61 25.17 36.57 -16.98
N LEU A 62 23.99 35.98 -17.15
CA LEU A 62 23.46 35.57 -18.46
C LEU A 62 23.38 36.75 -19.43
N ALA A 63 22.84 37.89 -18.99
CA ALA A 63 22.76 39.10 -19.81
C ALA A 63 24.15 39.65 -20.20
N ALA A 64 25.15 39.52 -19.32
CA ALA A 64 26.54 39.92 -19.59
C ALA A 64 27.22 38.99 -20.61
N LEU A 65 27.07 37.67 -20.45
CA LEU A 65 27.62 36.66 -21.36
C LEU A 65 27.00 36.76 -22.76
N CYS A 66 25.67 36.94 -22.83
CA CYS A 66 24.94 37.14 -24.08
C CYS A 66 25.06 38.56 -24.65
N ARG A 67 25.83 39.45 -24.00
CA ARG A 67 26.08 40.84 -24.43
C ARG A 67 24.79 41.63 -24.72
N VAL A 68 23.78 41.45 -23.88
CA VAL A 68 22.47 42.09 -24.03
C VAL A 68 22.59 43.62 -23.97
N GLN A 69 22.04 44.33 -24.96
CA GLN A 69 22.09 45.80 -25.01
C GLN A 69 20.72 46.48 -24.89
N THR A 70 19.63 45.70 -24.98
CA THR A 70 18.26 46.23 -25.02
C THR A 70 17.52 45.96 -23.71
N ARG A 71 16.56 46.82 -23.39
CA ARG A 71 15.66 46.62 -22.23
C ARG A 71 14.84 45.32 -22.37
N ARG A 72 14.43 44.98 -23.59
CA ARG A 72 13.72 43.72 -23.87
C ARG A 72 14.61 42.52 -23.59
N GLY A 73 15.86 42.53 -24.05
CA GLY A 73 16.80 41.45 -23.78
C GLY A 73 17.12 41.28 -22.29
N TRP A 74 17.13 42.36 -21.50
CA TRP A 74 17.32 42.30 -20.05
C TRP A 74 16.18 41.54 -19.37
N TRP A 75 14.93 41.88 -19.72
CA TRP A 75 13.76 41.18 -19.20
C TRP A 75 13.68 39.74 -19.69
N LEU A 76 14.06 39.47 -20.95
CA LEU A 76 14.13 38.10 -21.47
C LEU A 76 15.17 37.25 -20.74
N ALA A 77 16.31 37.82 -20.31
CA ALA A 77 17.27 37.09 -19.49
C ALA A 77 16.71 36.71 -18.11
N HIS A 78 15.91 37.59 -17.48
CA HIS A 78 15.26 37.28 -16.19
C HIS A 78 14.14 36.27 -16.36
N LEU A 79 13.35 36.42 -17.43
CA LEU A 79 12.30 35.47 -17.76
C LEU A 79 12.89 34.08 -18.05
N ALA A 80 13.98 34.00 -18.82
CA ALA A 80 14.64 32.73 -19.12
C ALA A 80 15.15 32.03 -17.85
N VAL A 81 15.83 32.76 -16.96
CA VAL A 81 16.28 32.21 -15.68
C VAL A 81 15.10 31.78 -14.81
N GLY A 82 14.05 32.59 -14.69
CA GLY A 82 12.86 32.25 -13.92
C GLY A 82 12.12 31.04 -14.47
N VAL A 83 11.99 30.92 -15.79
CA VAL A 83 11.35 29.76 -16.44
C VAL A 83 12.17 28.49 -16.21
N VAL A 84 13.50 28.54 -16.38
CA VAL A 84 14.36 27.37 -16.14
C VAL A 84 14.30 26.98 -14.66
N PHE A 85 14.45 27.94 -13.74
CA PHE A 85 14.35 27.71 -12.30
C PHE A 85 13.00 27.11 -11.91
N SER A 86 11.88 27.70 -12.33
CA SER A 86 10.56 27.13 -12.03
C SER A 86 10.34 25.76 -12.65
N ALA A 87 10.86 25.51 -13.86
CA ALA A 87 10.72 24.21 -14.52
C ALA A 87 11.47 23.12 -13.77
N ILE A 88 12.71 23.37 -13.33
CA ILE A 88 13.50 22.39 -12.57
C ILE A 88 12.94 22.15 -11.15
N GLN A 89 12.27 23.14 -10.55
CA GLN A 89 11.61 22.99 -9.25
C GLN A 89 10.21 22.36 -9.30
N LEU A 90 9.59 22.25 -10.49
CA LEU A 90 8.21 21.75 -10.64
C LEU A 90 8.10 20.50 -11.51
N SER A 91 9.17 20.08 -12.19
CA SER A 91 9.11 18.95 -13.13
C SER A 91 10.33 18.07 -13.04
N THR A 92 10.08 16.79 -12.72
CA THR A 92 11.08 15.71 -12.70
C THR A 92 11.82 15.60 -14.04
N SER A 93 11.08 15.62 -15.15
CA SER A 93 11.68 15.56 -16.49
C SER A 93 12.58 16.75 -16.81
N ALA A 94 12.23 17.96 -16.34
CA ALA A 94 13.06 19.15 -16.55
C ALA A 94 14.31 19.12 -15.66
N ALA A 95 14.18 18.69 -14.40
CA ALA A 95 15.30 18.51 -13.48
C ALA A 95 16.28 17.45 -13.98
N ALA A 96 15.79 16.29 -14.43
CA ALA A 96 16.59 15.22 -15.02
C ALA A 96 17.27 15.67 -16.32
N GLY A 97 16.52 16.34 -17.21
CA GLY A 97 17.05 16.85 -18.47
C GLY A 97 18.14 17.91 -18.26
N TRP A 98 17.97 18.79 -17.28
CA TRP A 98 18.98 19.79 -16.93
C TRP A 98 20.22 19.17 -16.27
N SER A 99 20.03 18.21 -15.37
CA SER A 99 21.13 17.45 -14.75
C SER A 99 21.95 16.71 -15.82
N THR A 100 21.26 16.08 -16.78
CA THR A 100 21.90 15.41 -17.93
C THR A 100 22.68 16.39 -18.81
N LEU A 101 22.11 17.55 -19.11
CA LEU A 101 22.77 18.60 -19.90
C LEU A 101 24.04 19.09 -19.21
N MET A 102 23.98 19.34 -17.91
CA MET A 102 25.12 19.83 -17.14
C MET A 102 26.21 18.76 -16.98
N GLY A 103 25.82 17.50 -16.79
CA GLY A 103 26.73 16.35 -16.88
C GLY A 103 27.46 16.29 -18.21
N ALA A 104 26.77 16.49 -19.33
CA ALA A 104 27.38 16.52 -20.66
C ALA A 104 28.36 17.70 -20.87
N VAL A 105 28.20 18.81 -20.14
CA VAL A 105 29.08 19.98 -20.18
C VAL A 105 30.26 19.85 -19.19
N GLY A 106 30.34 18.73 -18.46
CA GLY A 106 31.44 18.43 -17.54
C GLY A 106 31.22 18.89 -16.10
N PHE A 107 29.99 19.25 -15.74
CA PHE A 107 29.58 19.63 -14.38
C PHE A 107 28.38 18.77 -13.96
N PRO A 108 28.60 17.49 -13.59
CA PRO A 108 27.52 16.63 -13.14
C PRO A 108 27.00 17.13 -11.79
N TRP A 109 25.74 17.54 -11.75
CA TRP A 109 25.00 17.81 -10.53
C TRP A 109 23.62 17.19 -10.63
N LEU A 110 23.02 16.88 -9.48
CA LEU A 110 21.63 16.48 -9.39
C LEU A 110 20.82 17.68 -8.89
N ILE A 111 19.70 17.99 -9.55
CA ILE A 111 18.75 18.97 -9.04
C ILE A 111 17.69 18.25 -8.22
N THR A 112 17.58 18.63 -6.96
CA THR A 112 16.48 18.22 -6.09
C THR A 112 15.28 19.14 -6.32
N MET A 113 14.11 18.54 -6.51
CA MET A 113 12.86 19.27 -6.73
C MET A 113 12.29 19.73 -5.38
N ASP A 114 12.13 21.03 -5.19
CA ASP A 114 11.44 21.59 -4.03
C ASP A 114 10.54 22.76 -4.49
N PRO A 115 9.21 22.55 -4.57
CA PRO A 115 8.26 23.59 -4.97
C PRO A 115 8.31 24.83 -4.07
N THR A 116 8.75 24.71 -2.82
CA THR A 116 8.86 25.84 -1.89
C THR A 116 10.03 26.77 -2.25
N ASP A 117 10.94 26.38 -3.13
CA ASP A 117 11.96 27.27 -3.70
C ASP A 117 11.37 28.37 -4.60
N LEU A 118 10.13 28.22 -5.07
CA LEU A 118 9.44 29.28 -5.82
C LEU A 118 9.24 30.55 -4.99
N TRP A 119 9.32 30.47 -3.66
CA TRP A 119 9.36 31.65 -2.78
C TRP A 119 10.57 32.55 -3.05
N ALA A 120 11.62 32.06 -3.73
CA ALA A 120 12.77 32.85 -4.12
C ALA A 120 12.54 33.70 -5.39
N LEU A 121 11.51 33.41 -6.20
CA LEU A 121 11.20 34.16 -7.44
C LEU A 121 11.11 35.69 -7.29
N PRO A 122 10.60 36.27 -6.18
CA PRO A 122 10.64 37.73 -5.96
C PRO A 122 12.06 38.34 -6.06
N ALA A 123 13.11 37.55 -5.81
CA ALA A 123 14.50 37.97 -5.97
C ALA A 123 14.85 38.33 -7.43
N LEU A 124 14.22 37.70 -8.42
CA LEU A 124 14.34 38.09 -9.83
C LEU A 124 13.77 39.49 -10.08
N GLY A 125 12.66 39.82 -9.44
CA GLY A 125 12.07 41.16 -9.51
C GLY A 125 12.99 42.21 -8.88
N LEU A 126 13.58 41.87 -7.73
CA LEU A 126 14.56 42.70 -7.04
C LEU A 126 15.80 42.95 -7.90
N SER A 127 16.37 41.90 -8.51
CA SER A 127 17.57 42.01 -9.35
C SER A 127 17.31 42.82 -10.62
N ALA A 128 16.17 42.57 -11.29
CA ALA A 128 15.75 43.31 -12.49
C ALA A 128 15.62 44.82 -12.24
N TRP A 129 15.12 45.19 -11.06
CA TRP A 129 14.93 46.58 -10.65
C TRP A 129 16.23 47.23 -10.16
N ALA A 130 16.93 46.61 -9.21
CA ALA A 130 18.06 47.20 -8.49
C ALA A 130 19.32 47.34 -9.36
N LEU A 131 19.56 46.39 -10.28
CA LEU A 131 20.78 46.38 -11.10
C LEU A 131 20.68 47.27 -12.35
N ARG A 132 19.45 47.61 -12.77
CA ARG A 132 19.19 48.37 -14.00
C ARG A 132 19.82 49.77 -14.04
N PRO A 133 19.76 50.60 -12.96
CA PRO A 133 20.39 51.92 -12.95
C PRO A 133 21.91 51.85 -13.14
N ALA A 134 22.57 50.80 -12.63
CA ALA A 134 24.02 50.63 -12.76
C ALA A 134 24.46 50.41 -14.21
N MET A 135 23.63 49.74 -15.02
CA MET A 135 23.90 49.47 -16.43
C MET A 135 23.86 50.72 -17.31
N GLN A 136 23.10 51.75 -16.90
CA GLN A 136 22.82 52.95 -17.70
C GLN A 136 23.84 54.09 -17.50
N ARG A 137 24.74 53.98 -16.52
CA ARG A 137 25.72 55.05 -16.20
C ARG A 137 26.78 55.23 -17.31
N PRO A 138 27.27 56.45 -17.61
CA PRO A 138 28.34 56.65 -18.59
C PRO A 138 29.68 56.01 -18.17
N VAL A 139 30.55 55.71 -19.15
CA VAL A 139 31.82 54.97 -18.95
C VAL A 139 32.84 55.81 -18.18
N VAL A 140 33.55 55.20 -17.22
CA VAL A 140 34.75 55.78 -16.58
C VAL A 140 35.87 54.74 -16.59
N GLY A 141 36.93 54.95 -17.38
CA GLY A 141 38.24 54.28 -17.30
C GLY A 141 38.40 52.87 -17.89
N ALA A 142 39.64 52.50 -18.24
CA ALA A 142 40.04 51.18 -18.73
C ALA A 142 40.12 50.11 -17.63
N ALA A 143 40.55 50.49 -16.41
CA ALA A 143 40.64 49.61 -15.23
C ALA A 143 39.29 48.99 -14.81
N ARG A 144 38.17 49.61 -15.22
CA ARG A 144 36.84 49.09 -14.95
C ARG A 144 36.44 47.93 -15.87
N ARG A 145 37.00 47.86 -17.09
CA ARG A 145 36.71 46.77 -18.03
C ARG A 145 37.35 45.44 -17.60
N SER A 146 38.57 45.49 -17.06
CA SER A 146 39.22 44.30 -16.49
C SER A 146 38.42 43.79 -15.30
N ALA A 147 37.99 44.68 -14.39
CA ALA A 147 37.16 44.31 -13.24
C ALA A 147 35.82 43.67 -13.64
N GLU A 148 35.16 44.19 -14.68
CA GLU A 148 33.92 43.61 -15.23
C GLU A 148 34.14 42.19 -15.81
N LEU A 149 35.24 41.97 -16.53
CA LEU A 149 35.60 40.66 -17.09
C LEU A 149 35.98 39.66 -15.99
N THR A 150 36.74 40.10 -14.99
CA THR A 150 37.07 39.28 -13.82
C THR A 150 35.80 38.90 -13.07
N ALA A 151 34.89 39.84 -12.81
CA ALA A 151 33.62 39.55 -12.14
C ALA A 151 32.76 38.55 -12.92
N ALA A 152 32.69 38.66 -14.26
CA ALA A 152 31.99 37.70 -15.09
C ALA A 152 32.62 36.30 -15.03
N GLY A 153 33.95 36.21 -15.11
CA GLY A 153 34.68 34.94 -15.00
C GLY A 153 34.51 34.28 -13.63
N THR A 154 34.66 35.06 -12.54
CA THR A 154 34.46 34.57 -11.17
C THR A 154 33.01 34.14 -10.95
N GLY A 155 32.02 34.93 -11.39
CA GLY A 155 30.62 34.57 -11.28
C GLY A 155 30.29 33.26 -11.99
N LEU A 156 30.83 33.04 -13.19
CA LEU A 156 30.66 31.80 -13.94
C LEU A 156 31.25 30.58 -13.21
N VAL A 157 32.47 30.71 -12.68
CA VAL A 157 33.13 29.63 -11.92
C VAL A 157 32.40 29.33 -10.62
N CYS A 158 32.02 30.36 -9.86
CA CYS A 158 31.32 30.19 -8.59
C CYS A 158 29.92 29.58 -8.74
N CYS A 159 29.21 29.88 -9.84
CA CYS A 159 27.93 29.22 -10.14
C CYS A 159 28.09 27.76 -10.63
N ALA A 160 29.29 27.36 -11.06
CA ALA A 160 29.58 25.98 -11.48
C ALA A 160 30.18 25.13 -10.35
N ALA A 161 30.89 25.76 -9.40
CA ALA A 161 31.63 25.10 -8.32
C ALA A 161 30.77 24.53 -7.19
N THR A 162 29.45 24.69 -7.23
CA THR A 162 28.49 24.16 -6.23
C THR A 162 28.16 22.67 -6.43
N SER A 163 28.93 21.95 -7.25
CA SER A 163 28.78 20.51 -7.52
C SER A 163 29.87 19.70 -6.82
N PRO A 164 29.56 18.47 -6.33
CA PRO A 164 30.60 17.54 -5.92
C PRO A 164 31.55 17.26 -7.10
N ALA A 165 32.78 16.84 -6.78
CA ALA A 165 33.81 16.65 -7.79
C ALA A 165 33.36 15.66 -8.88
N PRO A 166 33.64 15.93 -10.17
CA PRO A 166 33.32 14.99 -11.24
C PRO A 166 34.10 13.69 -11.05
N GLY A 167 33.40 12.60 -10.75
CA GLY A 167 33.98 11.26 -10.63
C GLY A 167 33.31 10.33 -9.62
N GLU A 168 32.56 10.85 -8.64
CA GLU A 168 31.80 10.03 -7.69
C GLU A 168 30.34 9.94 -8.15
N PRO A 169 29.77 8.72 -8.31
CA PRO A 169 28.34 8.56 -8.51
C PRO A 169 27.63 9.10 -7.25
N PHE A 170 26.86 10.18 -7.41
CA PHE A 170 26.04 10.72 -6.34
C PHE A 170 24.80 9.84 -6.18
N VAL A 171 24.79 9.00 -5.14
CA VAL A 171 23.58 8.32 -4.67
C VAL A 171 23.08 9.09 -3.45
N PRO A 172 21.85 9.63 -3.48
CA PRO A 172 21.32 10.42 -2.37
C PRO A 172 21.06 9.53 -1.15
N ASP A 173 21.12 10.15 0.03
CA ASP A 173 20.68 9.51 1.27
C ASP A 173 19.19 9.17 1.21
N ILE A 174 18.81 8.05 1.83
CA ILE A 174 17.45 7.52 1.84
C ILE A 174 16.87 7.61 3.26
N ASN A 175 15.58 7.93 3.38
CA ASN A 175 14.86 7.89 4.65
C ASN A 175 14.00 6.65 4.68
N THR A 176 14.37 5.67 5.50
CA THR A 176 13.74 4.34 5.51
C THR A 176 13.86 3.70 6.89
N ASP A 177 13.02 2.71 7.17
CA ASP A 177 13.08 1.86 8.36
C ASP A 177 13.95 0.62 8.10
N VAL A 178 13.72 -0.08 7.00
CA VAL A 178 14.44 -1.29 6.60
C VAL A 178 15.06 -1.12 5.22
N TYR A 179 16.33 -1.50 5.08
CA TYR A 179 17.07 -1.37 3.83
C TYR A 179 17.97 -2.57 3.55
N VAL A 180 18.26 -2.76 2.27
CA VAL A 180 19.29 -3.68 1.79
C VAL A 180 20.56 -2.93 1.41
N HIS A 181 21.71 -3.54 1.69
CA HIS A 181 23.03 -3.05 1.34
C HIS A 181 23.75 -4.06 0.45
N ASN A 182 24.22 -3.64 -0.72
CA ASN A 182 25.08 -4.47 -1.56
C ASN A 182 26.52 -4.44 -1.04
N ALA A 183 26.88 -5.42 -0.22
CA ALA A 183 28.22 -5.53 0.38
C ALA A 183 29.27 -6.13 -0.57
N SER A 184 28.93 -6.34 -1.84
CA SER A 184 29.80 -6.98 -2.83
C SER A 184 30.49 -5.99 -3.76
N ASP A 185 31.55 -6.44 -4.43
CA ASP A 185 32.28 -5.65 -5.42
C ASP A 185 31.60 -5.65 -6.82
N GLU A 186 30.45 -6.33 -6.97
CA GLU A 186 29.71 -6.47 -8.22
C GLU A 186 28.27 -5.96 -8.08
N PRO A 187 27.65 -5.45 -9.17
CA PRO A 187 26.25 -5.04 -9.11
C PRO A 187 25.34 -6.27 -8.99
N VAL A 188 24.31 -6.17 -8.14
CA VAL A 188 23.34 -7.25 -7.89
C VAL A 188 21.94 -6.86 -8.33
N VAL A 189 21.19 -7.83 -8.86
CA VAL A 189 19.77 -7.64 -9.19
C VAL A 189 18.93 -8.06 -8.01
N VAL A 190 18.17 -7.11 -7.46
CA VAL A 190 17.25 -7.32 -6.34
C VAL A 190 15.83 -7.21 -6.86
N ARG A 191 14.99 -8.19 -6.51
CA ARG A 191 13.56 -8.21 -6.80
C ARG A 191 12.79 -8.16 -5.51
N LEU A 192 11.87 -7.20 -5.43
CA LEU A 192 11.03 -6.97 -4.28
C LEU A 192 9.58 -7.19 -4.67
N ARG A 193 8.81 -7.81 -3.79
CA ARG A 193 7.36 -7.85 -3.87
C ARG A 193 6.79 -7.49 -2.51
N GLU A 194 6.06 -6.39 -2.46
CA GLU A 194 5.30 -6.00 -1.27
C GLU A 194 4.01 -6.84 -1.17
N LEU A 195 3.40 -6.88 0.02
CA LEU A 195 2.07 -7.48 0.18
C LEU A 195 1.06 -6.81 -0.74
N SER A 196 0.11 -7.58 -1.27
CA SER A 196 -1.00 -6.98 -2.01
C SER A 196 -1.76 -5.97 -1.13
N PRO A 197 -2.18 -4.81 -1.66
CA PRO A 197 -2.95 -3.83 -0.90
C PRO A 197 -4.25 -4.41 -0.31
N SER A 198 -4.84 -5.45 -0.92
CA SER A 198 -6.05 -6.11 -0.46
C SER A 198 -5.85 -7.08 0.72
N VAL A 199 -4.63 -7.55 1.01
CA VAL A 199 -4.37 -8.69 1.94
C VAL A 199 -4.50 -8.36 3.44
N ASP A 200 -5.61 -8.73 4.05
CA ASP A 200 -5.82 -8.95 5.49
C ASP A 200 -4.67 -9.71 6.18
N LEU A 201 -4.04 -9.18 7.25
CA LEU A 201 -3.02 -9.89 8.04
C LEU A 201 -3.17 -9.66 9.55
N ASP A 202 -3.27 -10.74 10.33
CA ASP A 202 -3.04 -10.73 11.78
C ASP A 202 -1.53 -10.80 12.03
N CYS A 203 -0.95 -9.63 12.23
CA CYS A 203 0.48 -9.43 12.44
C CYS A 203 1.06 -10.21 13.63
N TYR A 204 0.26 -10.56 14.64
CA TYR A 204 0.74 -11.35 15.78
C TYR A 204 0.78 -12.84 15.44
N ALA A 205 -0.23 -13.34 14.75
CA ALA A 205 -0.30 -14.74 14.33
C ALA A 205 0.80 -15.08 13.32
N VAL A 206 1.01 -14.24 12.30
CA VAL A 206 2.01 -14.52 11.26
C VAL A 206 3.46 -14.33 11.74
N ALA A 207 3.68 -13.52 12.78
CA ALA A 207 5.01 -13.30 13.36
C ALA A 207 5.62 -14.57 13.98
N GLU A 208 4.83 -15.62 14.22
CA GLU A 208 5.34 -16.89 14.73
C GLU A 208 6.27 -17.61 13.74
N ASP A 209 5.96 -17.56 12.43
CA ASP A 209 6.80 -18.11 11.35
C ASP A 209 6.50 -17.41 10.01
N PRO A 210 7.01 -16.17 9.80
CA PRO A 210 6.67 -15.38 8.62
C PRO A 210 7.03 -16.08 7.31
N SER A 211 8.18 -16.75 7.26
CA SER A 211 8.69 -17.43 6.06
C SER A 211 7.83 -18.60 5.60
N ARG A 212 7.12 -19.26 6.52
CA ARG A 212 6.24 -20.38 6.18
C ARG A 212 4.81 -19.94 5.93
N LEU A 213 4.34 -18.94 6.67
CA LEU A 213 2.94 -18.51 6.68
C LEU A 213 2.66 -17.49 5.57
N ILE A 214 3.55 -16.51 5.37
CA ILE A 214 3.38 -15.46 4.36
C ILE A 214 3.97 -15.96 3.04
N THR A 215 3.11 -16.49 2.17
CA THR A 215 3.52 -17.16 0.93
C THR A 215 3.30 -16.28 -0.30
N GLU A 216 3.91 -16.70 -1.41
CA GLU A 216 3.91 -15.98 -2.69
C GLU A 216 2.54 -15.43 -3.16
N PRO A 217 1.39 -16.12 -3.00
CA PRO A 217 0.09 -15.60 -3.41
C PRO A 217 -0.35 -14.32 -2.70
N LEU A 218 0.19 -14.02 -1.51
CA LEU A 218 -0.15 -12.81 -0.75
C LEU A 218 0.65 -11.58 -1.23
N PHE A 219 1.67 -11.77 -2.05
CA PHE A 219 2.53 -10.70 -2.55
C PHE A 219 2.07 -10.21 -3.92
N GLY A 220 2.09 -8.88 -4.09
CA GLY A 220 1.75 -8.20 -5.33
C GLY A 220 2.79 -8.38 -6.44
N GLN A 221 2.82 -7.40 -7.34
CA GLN A 221 3.74 -7.39 -8.48
C GLN A 221 5.20 -7.26 -8.04
N SER A 222 6.10 -7.83 -8.83
CA SER A 222 7.53 -7.74 -8.60
C SER A 222 8.13 -6.50 -9.25
N GLU A 223 8.88 -5.75 -8.45
CA GLU A 223 9.75 -4.68 -8.92
C GLU A 223 11.20 -5.17 -8.88
N SER A 224 11.99 -4.78 -9.87
CA SER A 224 13.38 -5.22 -10.03
C SER A 224 14.33 -4.03 -10.11
N PHE A 225 15.39 -4.08 -9.32
CA PHE A 225 16.38 -3.02 -9.18
C PHE A 225 17.78 -3.58 -9.39
N LEU A 226 18.66 -2.78 -9.98
CA LEU A 226 20.09 -3.05 -10.03
C LEU A 226 20.75 -2.20 -8.94
N LEU A 227 21.38 -2.84 -7.96
CA LEU A 227 22.13 -2.18 -6.90
C LEU A 227 23.62 -2.27 -7.24
N ASP A 228 24.26 -1.12 -7.43
CA ASP A 228 25.71 -1.03 -7.62
C ASP A 228 26.45 -1.44 -6.33
N PRO A 229 27.75 -1.78 -6.42
CA PRO A 229 28.59 -2.05 -5.25
C PRO A 229 28.48 -0.93 -4.21
N ASP A 230 28.39 -1.31 -2.93
CA ASP A 230 28.33 -0.39 -1.79
C ASP A 230 27.04 0.47 -1.71
N GLN A 231 26.03 0.19 -2.55
CA GLN A 231 24.78 0.93 -2.59
C GLN A 231 23.74 0.42 -1.58
N ASN A 232 23.03 1.37 -0.95
CA ASN A 232 21.88 1.12 -0.08
C ASN A 232 20.55 1.36 -0.81
N PHE A 233 19.53 0.56 -0.49
CA PHE A 233 18.18 0.67 -1.04
C PHE A 233 17.12 0.33 0.01
N GLY A 234 16.12 1.19 0.20
CA GLY A 234 15.04 0.98 1.18
C GLY A 234 14.01 -0.03 0.70
N LEU A 235 13.53 -0.89 1.60
CA LEU A 235 12.57 -1.95 1.26
C LEU A 235 11.11 -1.50 1.26
N VAL A 236 10.75 -0.49 2.07
CA VAL A 236 9.44 0.17 1.97
C VAL A 236 9.62 1.51 1.31
N ARG A 237 8.87 1.70 0.23
CA ARG A 237 8.85 2.92 -0.52
C ARG A 237 7.97 3.95 0.20
N ASN A 238 8.56 4.67 1.15
CA ASN A 238 7.93 5.87 1.69
C ASN A 238 8.05 6.98 0.62
N ASP A 239 7.12 7.01 -0.33
CA ASP A 239 7.06 7.92 -1.49
C ASP A 239 6.92 9.42 -1.11
N SER A 240 7.33 9.81 0.09
CA SER A 240 7.37 11.19 0.60
C SER A 240 8.33 12.14 -0.14
N TRP A 241 9.04 11.68 -1.17
CA TRP A 241 9.84 12.54 -2.04
C TRP A 241 9.01 13.20 -3.15
N PHE A 242 7.81 12.70 -3.43
CA PHE A 242 6.88 13.29 -4.39
C PHE A 242 5.81 14.07 -3.65
N TRP A 243 5.79 15.40 -3.82
CA TRP A 243 4.56 16.18 -3.73
C TRP A 243 3.70 15.94 -4.98
N GLU A 244 3.51 14.67 -5.38
CA GLU A 244 2.30 14.34 -6.12
C GLU A 244 1.15 14.60 -5.15
N GLU A 245 0.06 15.14 -5.69
CA GLU A 245 -1.22 15.32 -5.01
C GLU A 245 -1.41 14.14 -4.06
N GLU A 246 -1.80 14.40 -2.80
CA GLU A 246 -2.17 13.35 -1.85
C GLU A 246 -2.80 12.23 -2.68
N PRO A 247 -2.15 11.05 -2.82
CA PRO A 247 -2.90 9.93 -3.35
C PRO A 247 -4.14 9.94 -2.48
N GLU A 248 -5.32 9.97 -3.11
CA GLU A 248 -6.56 9.70 -2.38
C GLU A 248 -6.17 8.64 -1.37
N LEU A 249 -6.23 8.98 -0.08
CA LEU A 249 -5.82 8.07 0.98
C LEU A 249 -6.65 6.81 0.74
N ASP A 250 -6.12 5.87 -0.04
CA ASP A 250 -6.32 4.46 0.14
C ASP A 250 -6.03 4.35 1.62
N GLU A 251 -7.12 4.13 2.36
CA GLU A 251 -7.15 4.12 3.81
C GLU A 251 -5.82 3.57 4.32
N PRO A 252 -5.14 4.25 5.27
CA PRO A 252 -3.84 3.78 5.76
C PRO A 252 -3.97 2.29 5.97
N THR A 253 -3.16 1.50 5.25
CA THR A 253 -3.26 0.05 5.32
C THR A 253 -3.28 -0.28 6.81
N THR A 254 -4.42 -0.81 7.29
CA THR A 254 -4.76 -0.87 8.72
C THR A 254 -3.90 -1.88 9.48
N ARG A 255 -2.84 -2.36 8.83
CA ARG A 255 -1.95 -3.44 9.22
C ARG A 255 -0.87 -2.87 10.10
N ASP A 256 -0.69 -3.48 11.26
CA ASP A 256 0.35 -3.14 12.23
C ASP A 256 1.74 -3.73 11.85
N CYS A 257 1.91 -4.20 10.62
CA CYS A 257 3.13 -4.84 10.14
C CYS A 257 3.29 -4.77 8.62
N THR A 258 4.53 -4.96 8.19
CA THR A 258 4.94 -5.00 6.79
C THR A 258 5.68 -6.30 6.49
N ALA A 259 5.46 -6.83 5.28
CA ALA A 259 6.23 -7.95 4.74
C ALA A 259 6.65 -7.68 3.28
N VAL A 260 7.88 -8.04 2.95
CA VAL A 260 8.44 -7.95 1.60
C VAL A 260 9.08 -9.28 1.23
N LEU A 261 8.71 -9.85 0.09
CA LEU A 261 9.41 -10.99 -0.48
C LEU A 261 10.64 -10.48 -1.24
N LEU A 262 11.81 -10.82 -0.72
CA LEU A 262 13.13 -10.45 -1.22
C LEU A 262 13.70 -11.63 -2.02
N ASP A 263 13.94 -11.41 -3.31
CA ASP A 263 14.60 -12.34 -4.20
C ASP A 263 15.81 -11.67 -4.87
N VAL A 264 17.00 -12.24 -4.67
CA VAL A 264 18.26 -11.67 -5.16
C VAL A 264 18.99 -12.76 -5.95
N ASP A 265 19.50 -12.41 -7.13
CA ASP A 265 20.18 -13.38 -7.99
C ASP A 265 21.35 -14.06 -7.26
N GLY A 266 21.35 -15.39 -7.21
CA GLY A 266 22.37 -16.18 -6.52
C GLY A 266 22.22 -16.26 -5.00
N MET A 267 21.10 -15.78 -4.43
CA MET A 267 20.80 -15.80 -3.00
C MET A 267 19.58 -16.70 -2.72
N PRO A 268 19.41 -17.21 -1.49
CA PRO A 268 18.14 -17.82 -1.11
C PRO A 268 17.02 -16.75 -1.06
N SER A 269 15.80 -17.10 -1.45
CA SER A 269 14.65 -16.20 -1.30
C SER A 269 14.29 -16.04 0.17
N ALA A 270 13.85 -14.84 0.57
CA ALA A 270 13.55 -14.52 1.95
C ALA A 270 12.30 -13.65 2.09
N VAL A 271 11.54 -13.84 3.16
CA VAL A 271 10.50 -12.91 3.60
C VAL A 271 11.13 -11.99 4.63
N VAL A 272 11.12 -10.68 4.36
CA VAL A 272 11.48 -9.65 5.33
C VAL A 272 10.21 -9.18 6.00
N PHE A 273 10.11 -9.33 7.32
CA PHE A 273 8.90 -9.04 8.11
C PHE A 273 9.23 -8.21 9.35
N TRP A 274 8.46 -7.16 9.59
CA TRP A 274 8.58 -6.34 10.79
C TRP A 274 7.24 -5.68 11.13
N ARG A 275 7.06 -5.34 12.40
CA ARG A 275 5.89 -4.58 12.85
C ARG A 275 6.11 -3.08 12.70
N ASN A 276 5.02 -2.34 12.53
CA ASN A 276 5.05 -0.89 12.55
C ASN A 276 5.63 -0.43 13.89
N ASP A 277 6.45 0.63 13.86
CA ASP A 277 7.19 1.17 15.01
C ASP A 277 8.25 0.22 15.64
N GLN A 278 8.43 -1.00 15.14
CA GLN A 278 9.53 -1.88 15.59
C GLN A 278 10.88 -1.24 15.26
N ILE A 279 11.00 -0.70 14.04
CA ILE A 279 12.21 -0.05 13.54
C ILE A 279 11.84 1.37 13.15
N PRO A 280 12.42 2.40 13.81
CA PRO A 280 12.11 3.78 13.49
C PRO A 280 12.74 4.17 12.14
N VAL A 281 12.00 4.93 11.35
CA VAL A 281 12.52 5.56 10.13
C VAL A 281 13.72 6.45 10.49
N HIS A 282 14.81 6.29 9.75
CA HIS A 282 16.05 7.05 9.92
C HIS A 282 16.71 7.31 8.56
N THR A 283 17.68 8.22 8.54
CA THR A 283 18.43 8.57 7.33
C THR A 283 19.61 7.61 7.18
N VAL A 284 19.66 6.92 6.05
CA VAL A 284 20.72 5.99 5.66
C VAL A 284 21.47 6.58 4.47
N PRO A 285 22.82 6.62 4.50
CA PRO A 285 23.60 7.08 3.35
C PRO A 285 23.27 6.29 2.07
N GLY A 286 23.28 6.94 0.90
CA GLY A 286 23.03 6.24 -0.36
C GLY A 286 24.13 5.22 -0.75
N LEU A 287 25.36 5.46 -0.28
CA LEU A 287 26.53 4.61 -0.43
C LEU A 287 27.20 4.39 0.92
N GLY A 288 27.91 3.27 1.06
CA GLY A 288 28.72 2.98 2.24
C GLY A 288 27.96 2.18 3.30
N ALA A 289 28.72 1.42 4.08
CA ALA A 289 28.21 0.79 5.29
C ALA A 289 28.09 1.81 6.44
N GLU A 290 26.97 1.78 7.15
CA GLU A 290 26.74 2.62 8.33
C GLU A 290 27.67 2.22 9.50
N GLU A 291 28.39 3.20 10.07
CA GLU A 291 29.36 2.96 11.16
C GLU A 291 28.72 2.73 12.54
N SER A 292 27.43 3.05 12.73
CA SER A 292 26.78 3.00 14.05
C SER A 292 25.38 2.36 14.05
N GLY A 293 25.30 1.07 14.38
CA GLY A 293 24.05 0.34 14.68
C GLY A 293 23.31 -0.10 13.42
N GLY A 294 23.29 -1.40 13.15
CA GLY A 294 22.73 -1.97 11.91
C GLY A 294 21.20 -2.11 11.94
N ARG A 295 20.48 -1.08 12.37
CA ARG A 295 19.01 -1.18 12.49
C ARG A 295 18.36 -1.31 11.14
N GLY A 296 17.47 -2.28 11.00
CA GLY A 296 16.79 -2.56 9.72
C GLY A 296 17.72 -2.90 8.56
N ARG A 297 19.01 -3.18 8.81
CA ARG A 297 20.01 -3.43 7.77
C ARG A 297 20.03 -4.90 7.36
N ILE A 298 19.98 -5.14 6.05
CA ILE A 298 20.16 -6.45 5.43
C ILE A 298 21.32 -6.36 4.43
N GLU A 299 22.45 -6.97 4.73
CA GLU A 299 23.58 -7.01 3.80
C GLU A 299 23.49 -8.22 2.88
N ILE A 300 23.73 -7.98 1.59
CA ILE A 300 23.76 -9.01 0.55
C ILE A 300 25.21 -9.36 0.28
N HIS A 301 25.59 -10.62 0.55
CA HIS A 301 26.91 -11.17 0.27
C HIS A 301 26.78 -12.32 -0.76
N PRO A 302 26.81 -12.03 -2.08
CA PRO A 302 26.84 -13.05 -3.11
C PRO A 302 28.08 -13.93 -2.98
N SER A 303 27.96 -15.21 -3.28
CA SER A 303 29.07 -16.16 -3.18
C SER A 303 30.19 -15.92 -4.21
N GLY A 304 29.85 -15.29 -5.34
CA GLY A 304 30.71 -15.20 -6.55
C GLY A 304 30.88 -16.53 -7.29
N ASP A 305 30.28 -17.62 -6.80
CA ASP A 305 30.32 -18.96 -7.40
C ASP A 305 28.92 -19.35 -7.88
N PRO A 306 28.71 -19.63 -9.18
CA PRO A 306 27.39 -20.00 -9.70
C PRO A 306 26.81 -21.28 -9.10
N ASP A 307 27.63 -22.14 -8.48
CA ASP A 307 27.19 -23.40 -7.87
C ASP A 307 26.87 -23.28 -6.37
N THR A 308 27.10 -22.11 -5.76
CA THR A 308 26.93 -21.87 -4.32
C THR A 308 26.06 -20.64 -4.09
N LEU A 309 25.04 -20.74 -3.22
CA LEU A 309 24.24 -19.56 -2.86
C LEU A 309 25.03 -18.63 -1.94
N GLY A 310 24.82 -17.32 -2.10
CA GLY A 310 25.32 -16.31 -1.16
C GLY A 310 24.55 -16.29 0.16
N GLU A 311 24.90 -15.34 1.03
CA GLU A 311 24.36 -15.22 2.39
C GLU A 311 23.88 -13.80 2.71
N TYR A 312 22.82 -13.71 3.52
CA TYR A 312 22.41 -12.43 4.10
C TYR A 312 23.06 -12.26 5.47
N VAL A 313 23.58 -11.07 5.74
CA VAL A 313 24.05 -10.68 7.07
C VAL A 313 23.14 -9.60 7.61
N LEU A 314 22.51 -9.88 8.74
CA LEU A 314 21.62 -8.92 9.40
C LEU A 314 22.42 -8.01 10.33
N GLY A 315 21.92 -6.79 10.49
CA GLY A 315 22.40 -5.92 11.55
C GLY A 315 21.82 -6.30 12.91
N ASP A 316 21.12 -5.37 13.56
CA ASP A 316 20.69 -5.54 14.95
C ASP A 316 19.32 -6.24 15.09
N ASP A 317 18.54 -6.31 14.00
CA ASP A 317 17.14 -6.76 14.01
C ASP A 317 16.95 -8.12 13.30
N GLU A 318 16.24 -9.04 13.96
CA GLU A 318 15.81 -10.32 13.39
C GLU A 318 14.53 -10.12 12.55
N ILE A 319 14.69 -9.66 11.31
CA ILE A 319 13.58 -9.34 10.40
C ILE A 319 13.57 -10.15 9.11
N LEU A 320 14.63 -10.91 8.82
CA LEU A 320 14.75 -11.69 7.59
C LEU A 320 14.56 -13.18 7.88
N HIS A 321 13.63 -13.80 7.17
CA HIS A 321 13.25 -15.20 7.32
C HIS A 321 13.40 -15.92 5.98
N LEU A 322 14.34 -16.87 5.89
CA LEU A 322 14.57 -17.62 4.65
C LEU A 322 13.36 -18.48 4.30
N VAL A 323 12.91 -18.41 3.05
CA VAL A 323 11.77 -19.20 2.57
C VAL A 323 12.19 -20.67 2.55
N PRO A 324 11.51 -21.56 3.30
CA PRO A 324 11.82 -22.97 3.29
C PRO A 324 11.45 -23.60 1.94
N PRO A 325 12.03 -24.75 1.57
CA PRO A 325 11.54 -25.51 0.43
C PRO A 325 10.06 -25.85 0.64
N ALA A 326 9.29 -25.84 -0.46
CA ALA A 326 7.85 -26.02 -0.44
C ALA A 326 7.43 -27.19 0.46
N THR A 327 6.74 -26.87 1.55
CA THR A 327 6.17 -27.88 2.44
C THR A 327 5.02 -28.57 1.71
N PRO A 328 4.94 -29.91 1.71
CA PRO A 328 3.78 -30.59 1.17
C PRO A 328 2.51 -30.11 1.88
N PRO A 329 1.37 -30.03 1.16
CA PRO A 329 0.11 -29.56 1.76
C PRO A 329 -0.24 -30.42 2.98
N GLU A 330 -0.73 -29.76 4.03
CA GLU A 330 -1.23 -30.47 5.20
C GLU A 330 -2.42 -31.35 4.80
N VAL A 331 -2.50 -32.55 5.39
CA VAL A 331 -3.54 -33.54 5.08
C VAL A 331 -4.24 -33.95 6.37
N GLY A 332 -5.57 -34.12 6.30
CA GLY A 332 -6.39 -34.56 7.43
C GLY A 332 -6.99 -33.39 8.19
N ALA A 333 -7.17 -33.54 9.50
CA ALA A 333 -7.94 -32.60 10.32
C ALA A 333 -7.33 -31.20 10.49
N CYS A 334 -6.03 -31.03 10.20
CA CYS A 334 -5.35 -29.73 10.24
C CYS A 334 -5.21 -29.08 8.85
N ALA A 335 -5.63 -29.77 7.78
CA ALA A 335 -5.59 -29.20 6.45
C ALA A 335 -6.60 -28.03 6.34
N PRO A 336 -6.27 -26.98 5.57
CA PRO A 336 -7.24 -25.96 5.18
C PRO A 336 -8.47 -26.62 4.56
N GLN A 337 -9.63 -26.09 4.90
CA GLN A 337 -10.89 -26.62 4.40
C GLN A 337 -11.07 -26.25 2.93
N SER A 338 -11.69 -27.16 2.21
CA SER A 338 -12.05 -26.92 0.82
C SER A 338 -13.28 -26.04 0.78
N ASP A 339 -13.30 -25.06 -0.13
CA ASP A 339 -14.49 -24.25 -0.37
C ASP A 339 -15.65 -25.06 -0.97
N ALA A 340 -15.35 -26.24 -1.54
CA ALA A 340 -16.37 -27.21 -1.93
C ALA A 340 -17.10 -27.75 -0.68
N GLY A 341 -18.32 -27.26 -0.45
CA GLY A 341 -19.17 -27.65 0.68
C GLY A 341 -19.69 -26.49 1.53
N ARG A 342 -19.26 -25.26 1.22
CA ARG A 342 -19.72 -24.03 1.87
C ARG A 342 -21.22 -23.79 1.62
N LEU A 343 -21.84 -23.06 2.54
CA LEU A 343 -23.24 -22.65 2.43
C LEU A 343 -23.43 -21.68 1.28
N TYR A 344 -24.51 -21.90 0.54
CA TYR A 344 -24.89 -21.02 -0.53
C TYR A 344 -26.39 -20.81 -0.52
N TRP A 345 -26.82 -19.61 -0.89
CA TRP A 345 -28.20 -19.34 -1.23
C TRP A 345 -28.25 -18.31 -2.36
N SER A 346 -29.30 -18.38 -3.18
CA SER A 346 -29.48 -17.41 -4.26
C SER A 346 -29.81 -16.03 -3.72
N GLU A 347 -29.18 -15.03 -4.31
CA GLU A 347 -29.50 -13.62 -4.10
C GLU A 347 -30.29 -13.07 -5.30
N PRO A 348 -31.27 -12.15 -5.09
CA PRO A 348 -31.71 -11.65 -3.78
C PRO A 348 -32.57 -12.67 -3.01
N VAL A 349 -32.44 -12.69 -1.67
CA VAL A 349 -33.34 -13.47 -0.80
C VAL A 349 -34.81 -13.07 -1.02
N PRO A 350 -35.72 -14.01 -1.36
CA PRO A 350 -37.11 -13.74 -1.67
C PRO A 350 -37.91 -13.40 -0.41
N SER A 351 -37.74 -12.18 0.10
CA SER A 351 -38.28 -11.78 1.40
C SER A 351 -39.81 -11.76 1.42
N GLY A 352 -40.41 -12.33 2.46
CA GLY A 352 -41.86 -12.36 2.71
C GLY A 352 -42.48 -13.75 2.65
N ALA A 353 -43.82 -13.79 2.61
CA ALA A 353 -44.59 -15.02 2.63
C ALA A 353 -44.76 -15.65 1.24
N TRP A 354 -44.49 -16.96 1.14
CA TRP A 354 -44.55 -17.75 -0.09
C TRP A 354 -45.22 -19.10 0.15
N GLU A 355 -45.93 -19.61 -0.85
CA GLU A 355 -46.32 -21.00 -0.93
C GLU A 355 -45.19 -21.83 -1.56
N VAL A 356 -44.78 -22.91 -0.91
CA VAL A 356 -43.83 -23.87 -1.49
C VAL A 356 -44.56 -24.72 -2.53
N VAL A 357 -44.28 -24.52 -3.81
CA VAL A 357 -44.91 -25.26 -4.91
C VAL A 357 -44.22 -26.60 -5.14
N ALA A 358 -42.89 -26.60 -5.13
CA ALA A 358 -42.08 -27.81 -5.29
C ALA A 358 -40.73 -27.65 -4.57
N ILE A 359 -40.14 -28.79 -4.21
CA ILE A 359 -38.79 -28.87 -3.66
C ILE A 359 -38.05 -29.97 -4.41
N GLU A 360 -36.91 -29.63 -5.00
CA GLU A 360 -36.04 -30.58 -5.70
C GLU A 360 -34.68 -30.62 -4.98
N SER A 361 -34.24 -31.82 -4.61
CA SER A 361 -32.91 -32.02 -4.03
C SER A 361 -31.90 -32.36 -5.13
N GLY A 362 -30.81 -31.60 -5.21
CA GLY A 362 -29.65 -31.86 -6.03
C GLY A 362 -28.67 -32.84 -5.38
N ALA A 363 -27.81 -33.46 -6.20
CA ALA A 363 -26.75 -34.36 -5.72
C ALA A 363 -25.55 -33.60 -5.10
N ASP A 364 -25.54 -32.28 -5.25
CA ASP A 364 -24.60 -31.30 -4.74
C ASP A 364 -24.96 -30.80 -3.32
N GLY A 365 -26.05 -31.30 -2.72
CA GLY A 365 -26.55 -30.84 -1.42
C GLY A 365 -27.36 -29.54 -1.50
N CYS A 366 -27.69 -29.09 -2.71
CA CYS A 366 -28.54 -27.93 -2.95
C CYS A 366 -30.00 -28.33 -3.10
N TYR A 367 -30.89 -27.47 -2.61
CA TYR A 367 -32.34 -27.59 -2.76
C TYR A 367 -32.83 -26.45 -3.64
N ALA A 368 -33.58 -26.78 -4.69
CA ALA A 368 -34.36 -25.81 -5.45
C ALA A 368 -35.78 -25.74 -4.89
N LEU A 369 -36.18 -24.56 -4.41
CA LEU A 369 -37.53 -24.28 -3.96
C LEU A 369 -38.24 -23.47 -5.03
N ASP A 370 -39.28 -24.05 -5.63
CA ASP A 370 -40.21 -23.29 -6.45
C ASP A 370 -41.25 -22.65 -5.53
N LEU A 371 -41.19 -21.34 -5.40
CA LEU A 371 -42.04 -20.51 -4.54
C LEU A 371 -43.14 -19.84 -5.36
N GLY A 372 -44.34 -19.77 -4.83
CA GLY A 372 -45.52 -19.21 -5.50
C GLY A 372 -46.33 -18.28 -4.60
N ILE A 373 -46.97 -17.28 -5.20
CA ILE A 373 -48.03 -16.51 -4.56
C ILE A 373 -49.30 -16.70 -5.38
N SER A 374 -50.31 -17.29 -4.77
CA SER A 374 -51.60 -17.60 -5.39
C SER A 374 -52.62 -16.49 -5.11
N ASN A 375 -53.43 -16.12 -6.10
CA ASN A 375 -54.58 -15.23 -5.89
C ASN A 375 -55.75 -15.97 -5.18
N PRO A 376 -56.81 -15.28 -4.75
CA PRO A 376 -57.97 -15.92 -4.11
C PRO A 376 -58.73 -16.94 -4.98
N VAL A 377 -58.41 -17.03 -6.28
CA VAL A 377 -59.00 -17.98 -7.24
C VAL A 377 -58.08 -19.19 -7.47
N GLY A 378 -56.91 -19.24 -6.80
CA GLY A 378 -55.94 -20.34 -6.86
C GLY A 378 -54.98 -20.28 -8.05
N GLU A 379 -54.90 -19.15 -8.76
CA GLU A 379 -53.90 -18.97 -9.83
C GLU A 379 -52.62 -18.35 -9.26
N THR A 380 -51.47 -18.96 -9.56
CA THR A 380 -50.16 -18.42 -9.21
C THR A 380 -49.89 -17.13 -9.99
N VAL A 381 -49.79 -16.00 -9.28
CA VAL A 381 -49.57 -14.67 -9.86
C VAL A 381 -48.10 -14.27 -9.85
N GLN A 382 -47.33 -14.82 -8.91
CA GLN A 382 -45.88 -14.64 -8.85
C GLN A 382 -45.23 -15.99 -8.57
N SER A 383 -44.10 -16.24 -9.24
CA SER A 383 -43.29 -17.44 -9.00
C SER A 383 -41.82 -17.05 -8.88
N ASN A 384 -41.09 -17.68 -7.97
CA ASN A 384 -39.65 -17.50 -7.79
C ASN A 384 -39.00 -18.87 -7.55
N ARG A 385 -37.96 -19.19 -8.31
CA ARG A 385 -37.16 -20.40 -8.07
C ARG A 385 -35.90 -20.00 -7.32
N TRP A 386 -35.83 -20.40 -6.05
CA TRP A 386 -34.76 -20.02 -5.13
C TRP A 386 -33.95 -21.25 -4.71
N TYR A 387 -32.63 -21.12 -4.58
CA TYR A 387 -31.75 -22.22 -4.23
C TYR A 387 -31.12 -21.99 -2.86
N ILE A 388 -30.96 -23.08 -2.09
CA ILE A 388 -30.18 -23.12 -0.86
C ILE A 388 -29.35 -24.41 -0.79
N CYS A 389 -28.05 -24.30 -0.57
CA CYS A 389 -27.13 -25.40 -0.37
C CYS A 389 -26.74 -25.47 1.10
N ALA A 390 -27.07 -26.59 1.73
CA ALA A 390 -26.84 -26.83 3.14
C ALA A 390 -26.59 -28.32 3.38
N PRO A 391 -25.71 -28.70 4.32
CA PRO A 391 -25.42 -30.09 4.67
C PRO A 391 -26.56 -30.75 5.49
N LEU A 392 -27.79 -30.65 5.00
CA LEU A 392 -28.99 -31.25 5.57
C LEU A 392 -29.45 -32.44 4.70
N SER A 393 -30.17 -33.39 5.30
CA SER A 393 -30.82 -34.48 4.53
C SER A 393 -32.17 -34.08 3.95
N HIS A 394 -32.84 -33.12 4.58
CA HIS A 394 -34.11 -32.56 4.14
C HIS A 394 -34.30 -31.17 4.77
N LEU A 395 -35.16 -30.36 4.19
CA LEU A 395 -35.54 -29.06 4.75
C LEU A 395 -36.74 -29.12 5.71
N GLY A 396 -37.39 -30.29 5.84
CA GLY A 396 -38.62 -30.43 6.64
C GLY A 396 -39.83 -29.73 6.03
N LEU A 397 -39.70 -29.16 4.83
CA LEU A 397 -40.76 -28.48 4.09
C LEU A 397 -41.44 -29.44 3.10
N GLU A 398 -42.72 -29.21 2.82
CA GLU A 398 -43.52 -29.98 1.87
C GLU A 398 -44.26 -29.03 0.91
N PRO A 399 -44.56 -29.46 -0.34
CA PRO A 399 -45.40 -28.69 -1.25
C PRO A 399 -46.77 -28.32 -0.65
N GLY A 400 -47.26 -27.11 -0.96
CA GLY A 400 -48.50 -26.52 -0.45
C GLY A 400 -48.36 -25.77 0.88
N ARG A 401 -47.15 -25.70 1.46
CA ARG A 401 -46.88 -25.05 2.74
C ARG A 401 -46.62 -23.55 2.56
N LEU A 402 -47.18 -22.72 3.44
CA LEU A 402 -46.83 -21.30 3.53
C LEU A 402 -45.60 -21.12 4.42
N VAL A 403 -44.59 -20.43 3.89
CA VAL A 403 -43.36 -20.09 4.58
C VAL A 403 -43.11 -18.58 4.53
N ASP A 404 -42.54 -18.02 5.58
CA ASP A 404 -41.96 -16.69 5.59
C ASP A 404 -40.44 -16.80 5.48
N ILE A 405 -39.88 -16.12 4.49
CA ILE A 405 -38.43 -16.09 4.23
C ILE A 405 -37.93 -14.68 4.53
N SER A 406 -36.87 -14.56 5.32
CA SER A 406 -36.28 -13.25 5.64
C SER A 406 -34.76 -13.31 5.67
N PRO A 407 -34.07 -12.26 5.17
CA PRO A 407 -32.64 -12.11 5.40
C PRO A 407 -32.40 -11.75 6.86
N LEU A 408 -31.39 -12.35 7.47
CA LEU A 408 -30.92 -12.00 8.79
C LEU A 408 -29.89 -10.87 8.64
N ALA A 409 -30.25 -9.69 9.13
CA ALA A 409 -29.43 -8.48 9.01
C ALA A 409 -28.15 -8.57 9.83
N GLN A 410 -27.15 -7.84 9.32
CA GLN A 410 -25.82 -7.62 9.86
C GLN A 410 -25.87 -7.12 11.32
N GLY A 411 -25.22 -7.86 12.24
CA GLY A 411 -24.44 -7.20 13.29
C GLY A 411 -23.26 -6.47 12.64
N THR A 412 -22.42 -5.76 13.38
CA THR A 412 -21.33 -4.89 12.85
C THR A 412 -20.17 -5.62 12.11
N GLY A 413 -20.41 -6.69 11.34
CA GLY A 413 -19.40 -7.43 10.57
C GLY A 413 -19.98 -8.10 9.31
N ASP A 414 -19.09 -8.61 8.45
CA ASP A 414 -19.35 -9.14 7.09
C ASP A 414 -20.07 -10.50 7.02
N GLY A 415 -21.03 -10.72 7.92
CA GLY A 415 -21.87 -11.92 7.95
C GLY A 415 -23.26 -11.69 7.37
N GLY A 416 -23.88 -12.77 6.89
CA GLY A 416 -25.26 -12.77 6.39
C GLY A 416 -25.93 -14.12 6.63
N GLY A 417 -27.25 -14.11 6.76
CA GLY A 417 -28.02 -15.34 6.92
C GLY A 417 -29.41 -15.25 6.34
N VAL A 418 -30.08 -16.39 6.30
CA VAL A 418 -31.47 -16.52 5.88
C VAL A 418 -32.24 -17.33 6.93
N LEU A 419 -33.42 -16.83 7.27
CA LEU A 419 -34.40 -17.51 8.11
C LEU A 419 -35.59 -17.91 7.23
N VAL A 420 -35.92 -19.19 7.25
CA VAL A 420 -37.13 -19.76 6.63
C VAL A 420 -37.99 -20.32 7.74
N SER A 421 -39.23 -19.85 7.88
CA SER A 421 -40.14 -20.32 8.92
C SER A 421 -41.51 -20.65 8.35
N THR A 422 -42.20 -21.67 8.87
CA THR A 422 -43.61 -21.88 8.54
C THR A 422 -44.47 -20.74 9.05
N ALA A 423 -45.30 -20.16 8.19
CA ALA A 423 -46.11 -18.99 8.54
C ALA A 423 -47.18 -19.33 9.60
N GLU A 424 -47.38 -18.45 10.59
CA GLU A 424 -48.27 -18.65 11.74
C GLU A 424 -49.72 -18.99 11.36
N GLU A 425 -50.23 -18.51 10.22
CA GLU A 425 -51.58 -18.82 9.71
C GLU A 425 -51.79 -20.32 9.42
N THR A 426 -50.72 -21.11 9.35
CA THR A 426 -50.77 -22.57 9.16
C THR A 426 -50.60 -23.38 10.44
N SER A 427 -50.42 -22.76 11.61
CA SER A 427 -50.24 -23.47 12.89
C SER A 427 -51.45 -24.35 13.29
N ASP A 428 -52.64 -24.08 12.74
CA ASP A 428 -53.87 -24.85 12.96
C ASP A 428 -54.07 -26.00 11.93
N SER A 429 -53.09 -26.25 11.06
CA SER A 429 -53.17 -27.24 9.96
C SER A 429 -52.85 -28.68 10.35
N GLY A 430 -52.44 -28.92 11.60
CA GLY A 430 -51.96 -30.25 12.05
C GLY A 430 -50.65 -30.68 11.37
N LEU A 431 -49.88 -29.72 10.85
CA LEU A 431 -48.54 -29.93 10.30
C LEU A 431 -47.47 -29.47 11.30
N PRO A 432 -46.25 -30.03 11.24
CA PRO A 432 -45.17 -29.59 12.11
C PRO A 432 -44.74 -28.16 11.80
N LEU A 433 -44.44 -27.39 12.83
CA LEU A 433 -43.75 -26.10 12.75
C LEU A 433 -42.31 -26.38 12.31
N VAL A 434 -41.85 -25.68 11.28
CA VAL A 434 -40.49 -25.84 10.76
C VAL A 434 -39.83 -24.48 10.64
N GLN A 435 -38.63 -24.36 11.21
CA GLN A 435 -37.80 -23.18 11.09
C GLN A 435 -36.37 -23.58 10.74
N LEU A 436 -35.80 -22.93 9.75
CA LEU A 436 -34.43 -23.13 9.30
C LEU A 436 -33.70 -21.80 9.33
N GLN A 437 -32.54 -21.78 9.98
CA GLN A 437 -31.60 -20.65 9.96
C GLN A 437 -30.28 -21.12 9.37
N ALA A 438 -29.91 -20.56 8.22
CA ALA A 438 -28.58 -20.72 7.63
C ALA A 438 -27.81 -19.41 7.77
N TYR A 439 -26.56 -19.47 8.22
CA TYR A 439 -25.78 -18.28 8.55
C TYR A 439 -24.31 -18.46 8.17
N ARG A 440 -23.71 -17.40 7.60
CA ARG A 440 -22.28 -17.28 7.28
C ARG A 440 -21.73 -16.03 7.98
N GLY A 441 -20.66 -16.16 8.76
CA GLY A 441 -20.05 -15.02 9.46
C GLY A 441 -19.15 -15.43 10.61
N THR A 442 -18.84 -14.49 11.51
CA THR A 442 -17.90 -14.71 12.64
C THR A 442 -18.56 -15.29 13.89
N SER A 443 -19.89 -15.23 13.98
CA SER A 443 -20.66 -15.77 15.11
C SER A 443 -22.07 -16.16 14.67
N PHE A 444 -22.59 -17.28 15.15
CA PHE A 444 -23.96 -17.68 14.84
C PHE A 444 -24.98 -16.95 15.73
N PRO A 445 -26.01 -16.29 15.16
CA PRO A 445 -27.04 -15.63 15.95
C PRO A 445 -27.89 -16.62 16.77
N ALA A 446 -28.41 -16.17 17.91
CA ALA A 446 -29.26 -17.00 18.77
C ALA A 446 -30.49 -17.53 18.02
N PHE A 447 -30.77 -18.83 18.14
CA PHE A 447 -31.86 -19.52 17.45
C PHE A 447 -32.48 -20.59 18.35
N HIS A 448 -33.71 -20.43 18.82
CA HIS A 448 -34.37 -21.37 19.76
C HIS A 448 -33.51 -21.74 20.99
N GLY A 449 -32.80 -20.76 21.56
CA GLY A 449 -31.92 -21.02 22.71
C GLY A 449 -30.61 -21.74 22.36
N LEU A 450 -30.41 -22.13 21.10
CA LEU A 450 -29.18 -22.71 20.60
C LEU A 450 -28.07 -21.67 20.68
N GLN A 451 -27.02 -22.01 21.40
CA GLN A 451 -25.75 -21.30 21.42
C GLN A 451 -24.73 -22.11 20.64
N VAL A 452 -23.90 -21.40 19.89
CA VAL A 452 -22.88 -21.99 19.03
C VAL A 452 -21.59 -21.27 19.35
N ALA A 453 -20.58 -22.03 19.76
CA ALA A 453 -19.26 -21.51 20.10
C ALA A 453 -18.19 -22.22 19.28
N ALA A 454 -17.34 -21.44 18.62
CA ALA A 454 -16.17 -21.93 17.92
C ALA A 454 -15.07 -22.35 18.91
N VAL A 455 -14.40 -23.45 18.58
CA VAL A 455 -13.29 -24.02 19.35
C VAL A 455 -12.13 -24.25 18.38
N PRO A 456 -11.17 -23.32 18.31
CA PRO A 456 -9.98 -23.47 17.47
C PRO A 456 -9.18 -24.70 17.87
N ALA A 457 -8.71 -25.46 16.88
CA ALA A 457 -7.87 -26.63 17.08
C ALA A 457 -6.42 -26.20 17.32
N PHE A 458 -6.07 -25.75 18.53
CA PHE A 458 -4.71 -25.30 18.87
C PHE A 458 -3.62 -26.38 18.76
N ASN A 459 -4.01 -27.65 18.63
CA ASN A 459 -3.11 -28.74 18.29
C ASN A 459 -2.73 -28.76 16.80
N CYS A 460 -3.51 -28.08 15.96
CA CYS A 460 -3.15 -27.72 14.59
C CYS A 460 -2.52 -26.32 14.62
N GLY A 461 -1.33 -26.18 14.03
CA GLY A 461 -0.77 -24.86 13.75
C GLY A 461 -1.59 -24.16 12.66
N TYR A 462 -1.16 -22.96 12.28
CA TYR A 462 -1.68 -22.34 11.08
C TYR A 462 -1.18 -23.09 9.84
N ALA A 463 -2.07 -23.26 8.87
CA ALA A 463 -1.83 -23.85 7.57
C ALA A 463 -2.15 -22.83 6.47
N VAL A 464 -1.51 -22.99 5.31
CA VAL A 464 -1.66 -22.07 4.18
C VAL A 464 -2.53 -22.73 3.11
N ALA A 465 -3.61 -22.06 2.72
CA ALA A 465 -4.48 -22.49 1.64
C ALA A 465 -3.78 -22.32 0.28
N PRO A 466 -3.89 -23.30 -0.63
CA PRO A 466 -3.08 -23.35 -1.85
C PRO A 466 -3.47 -22.31 -2.91
N THR A 467 -4.70 -21.81 -2.91
CA THR A 467 -5.24 -21.01 -4.03
C THR A 467 -5.07 -19.50 -3.82
N CYS A 468 -5.19 -19.01 -2.58
CA CYS A 468 -5.15 -17.59 -2.25
C CYS A 468 -4.13 -17.24 -1.16
N GLY A 469 -3.33 -18.21 -0.69
CA GLY A 469 -2.39 -17.99 0.41
C GLY A 469 -3.05 -17.71 1.76
N THR A 470 -4.37 -17.88 1.88
CA THR A 470 -5.12 -17.69 3.14
C THR A 470 -4.49 -18.52 4.24
N ILE A 471 -4.20 -17.89 5.38
CA ILE A 471 -3.59 -18.57 6.52
C ILE A 471 -4.71 -18.94 7.48
N THR A 472 -5.01 -20.24 7.61
CA THR A 472 -6.13 -20.73 8.40
C THR A 472 -5.70 -21.69 9.50
N ARG A 473 -6.51 -21.77 10.55
CA ARG A 473 -6.45 -22.80 11.59
C ARG A 473 -7.80 -23.50 11.67
N GLY A 474 -7.77 -24.82 11.58
CA GLY A 474 -8.98 -25.65 11.67
C GLY A 474 -9.75 -25.36 12.96
N THR A 475 -11.07 -25.23 12.84
CA THR A 475 -11.96 -24.91 13.96
C THR A 475 -13.11 -25.90 14.01
N SER A 476 -13.50 -26.29 15.22
CA SER A 476 -14.72 -27.07 15.47
C SER A 476 -15.75 -26.21 16.20
N VAL A 477 -16.98 -26.69 16.30
CA VAL A 477 -18.04 -25.94 16.98
C VAL A 477 -18.69 -26.81 18.04
N THR A 478 -18.95 -26.22 19.21
CA THR A 478 -19.90 -26.77 20.18
C THR A 478 -21.24 -26.07 20.04
N ALA A 479 -22.31 -26.84 19.89
CA ALA A 479 -23.68 -26.35 19.75
C ALA A 479 -24.59 -26.96 20.82
N GLY A 480 -25.41 -26.15 21.49
CA GLY A 480 -26.37 -26.60 22.50
C GLY A 480 -26.94 -25.43 23.30
N GLY A 481 -27.88 -25.70 24.20
CA GLY A 481 -28.51 -24.67 25.03
C GLY A 481 -29.99 -24.95 25.32
N ASP A 482 -30.50 -24.31 26.37
CA ASP A 482 -31.89 -24.45 26.86
C ASP A 482 -32.37 -25.90 26.99
N ALA A 483 -33.32 -26.33 26.16
CA ALA A 483 -33.92 -27.66 26.17
C ALA A 483 -33.10 -28.72 25.39
N PHE A 484 -32.04 -28.31 24.69
CA PHE A 484 -31.25 -29.19 23.83
C PHE A 484 -29.92 -29.58 24.48
N GLY A 485 -29.54 -30.85 24.29
CA GLY A 485 -28.21 -31.34 24.68
C GLY A 485 -27.07 -30.61 23.95
N VAL A 486 -25.85 -30.75 24.46
CA VAL A 486 -24.65 -30.17 23.84
C VAL A 486 -23.98 -31.20 22.93
N VAL A 487 -23.62 -30.79 21.72
CA VAL A 487 -22.84 -31.57 20.75
C VAL A 487 -21.61 -30.79 20.29
N ALA A 488 -20.54 -31.51 19.95
CA ALA A 488 -19.41 -30.97 19.21
C ALA A 488 -19.48 -31.46 17.75
N LEU A 489 -19.29 -30.56 16.81
CA LEU A 489 -19.34 -30.81 15.37
C LEU A 489 -18.01 -30.42 14.73
N GLN A 490 -17.47 -31.31 13.91
CA GLN A 490 -16.45 -30.99 12.92
C GLN A 490 -17.11 -30.49 11.63
N PRO A 491 -16.40 -29.72 10.80
CA PRO A 491 -16.97 -29.29 9.52
C PRO A 491 -17.32 -30.48 8.61
N GLY A 492 -18.47 -30.38 7.95
CA GLY A 492 -19.15 -31.47 7.24
C GLY A 492 -20.03 -32.36 8.12
N GLU A 493 -19.96 -32.27 9.46
CA GLU A 493 -20.81 -33.06 10.36
C GLU A 493 -22.15 -32.39 10.63
N ARG A 494 -23.12 -33.23 11.03
CA ARG A 494 -24.45 -32.80 11.46
C ARG A 494 -24.98 -33.71 12.55
N GLN A 495 -25.73 -33.14 13.48
CA GLN A 495 -26.35 -33.87 14.60
C GLN A 495 -27.78 -33.38 14.81
N THR A 496 -28.69 -34.32 15.08
CA THR A 496 -30.04 -34.03 15.56
C THR A 496 -30.10 -34.19 17.08
N LEU A 497 -30.61 -33.15 17.74
CA LEU A 497 -30.79 -33.04 19.19
C LEU A 497 -32.28 -33.10 19.49
N ALA A 498 -32.67 -33.92 20.48
CA ALA A 498 -34.04 -33.93 20.98
C ALA A 498 -34.24 -32.77 21.97
N GLY A 499 -35.33 -32.03 21.80
CA GLY A 499 -35.80 -31.01 22.73
C GLY A 499 -37.04 -31.45 23.51
N ASP A 500 -37.71 -30.48 24.14
CA ASP A 500 -38.98 -30.70 24.83
C ASP A 500 -40.12 -30.99 23.84
N GLY A 501 -41.17 -31.70 24.28
CA GLY A 501 -42.41 -31.81 23.50
C GLY A 501 -42.32 -32.54 22.15
N GLN A 502 -41.32 -33.41 21.95
CA GLN A 502 -40.97 -34.05 20.67
C GLN A 502 -40.37 -33.09 19.62
N ALA A 503 -39.97 -31.88 20.00
CA ALA A 503 -39.22 -31.01 19.12
C ALA A 503 -37.82 -31.59 18.82
N GLU A 504 -37.34 -31.37 17.61
CA GLU A 504 -36.02 -31.78 17.16
C GLU A 504 -35.25 -30.59 16.59
N MET A 505 -33.97 -30.46 16.95
CA MET A 505 -33.05 -29.47 16.41
C MET A 505 -31.91 -30.18 15.70
N THR A 506 -31.84 -30.05 14.38
CA THR A 506 -30.70 -30.52 13.58
C THR A 506 -29.72 -29.38 13.36
N VAL A 507 -28.50 -29.51 13.85
CA VAL A 507 -27.41 -28.56 13.62
C VAL A 507 -26.40 -29.19 12.68
N ALA A 508 -26.01 -28.47 11.64
CA ALA A 508 -25.01 -28.90 10.67
C ALA A 508 -23.95 -27.81 10.49
N LEU A 509 -22.69 -28.21 10.46
CA LEU A 509 -21.55 -27.32 10.30
C LEU A 509 -20.99 -27.49 8.89
N ALA A 510 -21.13 -26.48 8.03
CA ALA A 510 -20.60 -26.54 6.67
C ALA A 510 -19.11 -26.20 6.64
N HIS A 511 -18.73 -25.09 7.29
CA HIS A 511 -17.37 -24.56 7.31
C HIS A 511 -17.06 -24.00 8.69
N ALA A 512 -15.83 -24.21 9.18
CA ALA A 512 -15.33 -23.53 10.37
C ALA A 512 -13.81 -23.44 10.38
N GLU A 513 -13.30 -22.21 10.27
CA GLU A 513 -11.87 -21.91 10.34
C GLU A 513 -11.62 -20.59 11.06
N GLU A 514 -10.39 -20.41 11.52
CA GLU A 514 -9.88 -19.14 12.00
C GLU A 514 -8.82 -18.63 11.02
N ARG A 515 -9.00 -17.42 10.49
CA ARG A 515 -8.17 -16.77 9.48
C ARG A 515 -7.21 -15.79 10.12
N ALA A 516 -5.91 -16.00 9.91
CA ALA A 516 -4.83 -15.09 10.29
C ALA A 516 -4.30 -14.27 9.10
N ALA A 517 -4.62 -14.66 7.87
CA ALA A 517 -4.43 -13.82 6.69
C ALA A 517 -5.45 -14.18 5.62
N LEU A 518 -5.89 -13.20 4.84
CA LEU A 518 -6.77 -13.43 3.69
C LEU A 518 -6.61 -12.33 2.65
N ASP A 519 -6.80 -12.69 1.38
CA ASP A 519 -7.03 -11.70 0.32
C ASP A 519 -8.52 -11.71 -0.03
N PRO A 520 -9.30 -10.66 0.29
CA PRO A 520 -10.74 -10.60 0.03
C PRO A 520 -11.08 -10.71 -1.45
N GLU A 521 -10.14 -10.36 -2.35
CA GLU A 521 -10.37 -10.47 -3.79
C GLU A 521 -10.38 -11.92 -4.29
N CYS A 522 -9.84 -12.85 -3.49
CA CYS A 522 -9.64 -14.25 -3.88
C CYS A 522 -10.34 -15.24 -2.94
N ALA A 523 -10.32 -15.00 -1.63
CA ALA A 523 -10.86 -15.91 -0.64
C ALA A 523 -12.40 -15.92 -0.65
N GLU A 524 -13.02 -17.10 -0.54
CA GLU A 524 -14.48 -17.18 -0.35
C GLU A 524 -14.86 -16.93 1.11
N GLY A 525 -16.08 -16.43 1.38
CA GLY A 525 -16.61 -16.32 2.74
C GLY A 525 -16.68 -14.90 3.27
N PRO A 526 -16.60 -14.73 4.60
CA PRO A 526 -16.47 -13.41 5.20
C PRO A 526 -15.14 -12.77 4.81
N ASP A 527 -15.20 -11.50 4.42
CA ASP A 527 -14.04 -10.70 3.98
C ASP A 527 -13.24 -10.13 5.16
N THR A 528 -13.23 -10.82 6.32
CA THR A 528 -12.61 -10.36 7.56
C THR A 528 -11.76 -11.44 8.22
N LEU A 529 -10.73 -11.00 8.94
CA LEU A 529 -9.89 -11.86 9.78
C LEU A 529 -10.69 -12.44 10.96
N GLY A 530 -10.15 -13.51 11.55
CA GLY A 530 -10.76 -14.20 12.68
C GLY A 530 -11.65 -15.35 12.22
N LEU A 531 -12.81 -15.52 12.86
CA LEU A 531 -13.63 -16.71 12.65
C LEU A 531 -14.41 -16.65 11.33
N ASP A 532 -14.32 -17.70 10.54
CA ASP A 532 -15.19 -17.98 9.40
C ASP A 532 -16.06 -19.20 9.73
N LEU A 533 -17.32 -18.94 10.07
CA LEU A 533 -18.29 -19.95 10.49
C LEU A 533 -19.47 -19.98 9.54
N GLU A 534 -19.81 -21.19 9.11
CA GLU A 534 -21.00 -21.44 8.31
C GLU A 534 -21.83 -22.57 8.92
N VAL A 535 -22.96 -22.18 9.51
CA VAL A 535 -23.79 -23.07 10.35
C VAL A 535 -25.23 -23.03 9.88
N VAL A 536 -25.86 -24.21 9.86
CA VAL A 536 -27.30 -24.36 9.60
C VAL A 536 -27.96 -25.04 10.78
N ALA A 537 -29.06 -24.47 11.25
CA ALA A 537 -29.92 -25.06 12.27
C ALA A 537 -31.33 -25.23 11.70
N LEU A 538 -31.87 -26.44 11.84
CA LEU A 538 -33.23 -26.82 11.44
C LEU A 538 -34.01 -27.29 12.67
N TYR A 539 -34.99 -26.49 13.07
CA TYR A 539 -35.93 -26.79 14.14
C TYR A 539 -37.23 -27.35 13.56
N ILE A 540 -37.69 -28.48 14.10
CA ILE A 540 -38.96 -29.10 13.75
C ILE A 540 -39.72 -29.40 15.04
N GLU A 541 -40.94 -28.88 15.17
CA GLU A 541 -41.83 -29.16 16.29
C GLU A 541 -43.12 -29.80 15.76
N PRO A 542 -43.45 -31.03 16.17
CA PRO A 542 -44.68 -31.68 15.75
C PRO A 542 -45.93 -30.97 16.28
N PRO A 543 -47.08 -31.10 15.60
CA PRO A 543 -48.34 -30.54 16.05
C PRO A 543 -48.77 -31.16 17.40
N LEU A 544 -49.34 -30.33 18.28
CA LEU A 544 -49.83 -30.71 19.61
C LEU A 544 -50.99 -31.71 19.62
#